data_AF-A0A3D3TFG5-F1
#
_entry.id   AF-A0A3D3TFG5-F1
#
_cell.length_a   1.000
_cell.length_b   1.000
_cell.length_c   1.000
_cell.angle_alpha   90.00
_cell.angle_beta   90.00
_cell.angle_gamma   90.00
#
_symmetry.space_group_name_H-M   'P 1'
#
loop_
_entity.id
_entity.type
_entity.pdbx_description
1 polymer ?
#
loop_
_entity_poly.entity_id
_entity_poly.type
_entity_poly.pdbx_seq_one_letter_code
_entity_poly.pdbx_strand_id
1 'polypeptide(L)'
;MEYIGKHWIEIIGAVVGLLYLYYEYRADILMWATGIVMSLFYTVVYVQATFYAFACINIYYIIVGVYGWFQWKTSKGNKPENTASDLIHTPRKFYLPIIVAIGVVFVLLVFLLGKFTDSQVVYADSFVTALSIVAMVMLAKKYVEQW
;
A
#
# COMPACT_ATOMS: atom_id res chain seq x y z
N MET A 1 -2.72 -23.62 22.83
CA MET A 1 -3.65 -22.52 23.22
C MET A 1 -2.90 -21.24 23.54
N GLU A 2 -1.77 -21.29 24.28
CA GLU A 2 -1.00 -20.10 24.71
C GLU A 2 -0.39 -19.28 23.55
N TYR A 3 0.07 -19.95 22.48
CA TYR A 3 0.63 -19.29 21.29
C TYR A 3 -0.39 -18.41 20.55
N ILE A 4 -1.63 -18.90 20.41
CA ILE A 4 -2.73 -18.15 19.76
C ILE A 4 -3.09 -16.93 20.60
N GLY A 5 -3.10 -17.05 21.94
CA GLY A 5 -3.36 -15.93 22.84
C GLY A 5 -2.27 -14.85 22.81
N LYS A 6 -1.02 -15.21 22.47
CA LYS A 6 0.10 -14.26 22.40
C LYS A 6 0.22 -13.55 21.05
N HIS A 7 -0.14 -14.23 19.95
CA HIS A 7 -0.01 -13.73 18.58
C HIS A 7 -1.36 -13.44 17.90
N TRP A 8 -2.44 -13.28 18.66
CA TRP A 8 -3.79 -13.07 18.13
C TRP A 8 -3.89 -11.84 17.18
N ILE A 9 -3.12 -10.79 17.45
CA ILE A 9 -3.02 -9.57 16.62
C ILE A 9 -2.44 -9.90 15.24
N GLU A 10 -1.42 -10.74 15.17
CA GLU A 10 -0.78 -11.17 13.91
C GLU A 10 -1.73 -12.05 13.11
N ILE A 11 -2.46 -12.96 13.78
CA ILE A 11 -3.44 -13.84 13.15
C ILE A 11 -4.59 -13.02 12.55
N ILE A 12 -5.13 -12.05 13.30
CA ILE A 12 -6.16 -11.15 12.78
C ILE A 12 -5.61 -10.33 11.61
N GLY A 13 -4.40 -9.76 11.74
CA GLY A 13 -3.74 -9.03 10.66
C GLY A 13 -3.62 -9.86 9.37
N ALA A 14 -3.22 -11.13 9.48
CA ALA A 14 -3.12 -12.04 8.35
C ALA A 14 -4.49 -12.35 7.71
N VAL A 15 -5.52 -12.60 8.53
CA VAL A 15 -6.89 -12.84 8.03
C VAL A 15 -7.44 -11.60 7.32
N VAL A 16 -7.24 -10.42 7.89
CA VAL A 16 -7.62 -9.15 7.25
C VAL A 16 -6.83 -8.94 5.96
N GLY A 17 -5.56 -9.35 5.90
CA GLY A 17 -4.75 -9.32 4.68
C GLY A 17 -5.28 -10.25 3.57
N LEU A 18 -5.78 -11.43 3.92
CA LEU A 18 -6.45 -12.31 2.95
C LEU A 18 -7.75 -11.68 2.43
N LEU A 19 -8.53 -11.03 3.31
CA LEU A 19 -9.71 -10.28 2.90
C LEU A 19 -9.34 -9.11 1.99
N TYR A 20 -8.26 -8.40 2.29
CA TYR A 20 -7.72 -7.33 1.46
C TYR A 20 -7.43 -7.83 0.04
N LEU A 21 -6.68 -8.92 -0.11
CA LEU A 21 -6.35 -9.51 -1.41
C LEU A 21 -7.62 -9.94 -2.18
N TYR A 22 -8.61 -10.48 -1.47
CA TYR A 22 -9.88 -10.86 -2.08
C TYR A 22 -10.66 -9.65 -2.61
N TYR A 23 -10.74 -8.56 -1.83
CA TYR A 23 -11.40 -7.33 -2.28
C TYR A 23 -10.60 -6.63 -3.38
N GLU A 24 -9.27 -6.68 -3.33
CA GLU A 24 -8.40 -6.15 -4.37
C GLU A 24 -8.61 -6.88 -5.70
N TYR A 25 -8.67 -8.21 -5.67
CA TYR A 25 -9.01 -9.01 -6.85
C TYR A 25 -10.39 -8.65 -7.43
N ARG A 26 -11.36 -8.35 -6.56
CA ARG A 26 -12.70 -7.91 -6.99
C ARG A 26 -12.78 -6.44 -7.39
N ALA A 27 -11.69 -5.68 -7.26
CA ALA A 27 -11.68 -4.23 -7.39
C ALA A 27 -12.81 -3.57 -6.58
N ASP A 28 -13.04 -4.04 -5.36
CA ASP A 28 -14.03 -3.51 -4.43
C ASP A 28 -13.44 -2.36 -3.61
N ILE A 29 -14.22 -1.31 -3.37
CA ILE A 29 -13.80 -0.19 -2.51
C ILE A 29 -13.48 -0.64 -1.08
N LEU A 30 -14.08 -1.75 -0.62
CA LEU A 30 -13.82 -2.35 0.69
C LEU A 30 -12.34 -2.75 0.86
N MET A 31 -11.59 -2.97 -0.22
CA MET A 31 -10.15 -3.26 -0.16
C MET A 31 -9.41 -2.17 0.62
N TRP A 32 -9.78 -0.90 0.42
CA TRP A 32 -9.14 0.23 1.09
C TRP A 32 -9.39 0.20 2.60
N ALA A 33 -10.61 -0.14 3.04
CA ALA A 33 -10.92 -0.28 4.47
C ALA A 33 -10.16 -1.46 5.08
N THR A 34 -10.16 -2.62 4.42
CA THR A 34 -9.40 -3.78 4.91
C THR A 34 -7.90 -3.52 4.94
N GLY A 35 -7.34 -2.80 3.96
CA GLY A 35 -5.93 -2.43 3.91
C GLY A 35 -5.53 -1.50 5.03
N ILE A 36 -6.35 -0.47 5.31
CA ILE A 36 -6.12 0.44 6.46
C ILE A 36 -6.15 -0.34 7.78
N VAL A 37 -7.15 -1.21 7.96
CA VAL A 37 -7.26 -2.03 9.18
C VAL A 37 -6.05 -2.95 9.31
N MET A 38 -5.65 -3.63 8.23
CA MET A 38 -4.47 -4.48 8.20
C MET A 38 -3.21 -3.70 8.61
N SER A 39 -2.97 -2.54 8.01
CA SER A 39 -1.81 -1.70 8.31
C SER A 39 -1.83 -1.16 9.74
N LEU A 40 -3.00 -0.89 10.33
CA LEU A 40 -3.11 -0.51 11.75
C LEU A 40 -2.65 -1.64 12.67
N PHE A 41 -3.12 -2.88 12.42
CA PHE A 41 -2.68 -4.05 13.19
C PHE A 41 -1.17 -4.25 13.08
N TYR A 42 -0.62 -4.23 11.86
CA TYR A 42 0.82 -4.40 11.66
C TYR A 42 1.65 -3.24 12.24
N THR A 43 1.15 -2.01 12.20
CA THR A 43 1.83 -0.87 12.86
C THR A 43 2.03 -1.15 14.35
N VAL A 44 0.99 -1.64 15.04
CA VAL A 44 1.08 -1.99 16.47
C VAL A 44 2.10 -3.10 16.70
N VAL A 45 2.09 -4.16 15.88
CA VAL A 45 3.06 -5.26 15.96
C VAL A 45 4.49 -4.75 15.79
N TYR A 46 4.75 -3.94 14.77
CA TYR A 46 6.10 -3.44 14.48
C TYR A 46 6.61 -2.45 15.52
N VAL A 47 5.74 -1.62 16.11
CA VAL A 47 6.13 -0.74 17.21
C VAL A 47 6.50 -1.55 18.46
N GLN A 48 5.71 -2.58 18.79
CA GLN A 48 6.03 -3.47 19.92
C GLN A 48 7.34 -4.24 19.69
N ALA A 49 7.61 -4.63 18.45
CA ALA A 49 8.85 -5.28 18.04
C ALA A 49 10.02 -4.31 17.81
N THR A 50 9.87 -3.01 18.09
CA THR A 50 10.88 -1.95 17.89
C THR A 50 11.37 -1.76 16.44
N PHE A 51 10.63 -2.27 15.47
CA PHE A 51 10.90 -2.15 14.04
C PHE A 51 10.24 -0.88 13.45
N TYR A 52 10.76 0.28 13.84
CA TYR A 52 10.16 1.58 13.49
C TYR A 52 10.08 1.86 11.99
N ALA A 53 11.05 1.40 11.19
CA ALA A 53 11.01 1.55 9.73
C ALA A 53 9.77 0.87 9.11
N PHE A 54 9.46 -0.34 9.56
CA PHE A 54 8.29 -1.09 9.12
C PHE A 54 6.97 -0.50 9.68
N ALA A 55 7.01 0.12 10.85
CA ALA A 55 5.86 0.89 11.34
C ALA A 55 5.59 2.13 10.47
N CYS A 56 6.64 2.88 10.10
CA CYS A 56 6.52 4.08 9.26
C CYS A 56 5.93 3.78 7.87
N ILE A 57 6.35 2.69 7.22
CA ILE A 57 5.78 2.31 5.92
C ILE A 57 4.29 1.90 6.04
N ASN A 58 3.90 1.25 7.15
CA ASN A 58 2.49 0.94 7.39
C ASN A 58 1.66 2.22 7.64
N ILE A 59 2.21 3.23 8.31
CA ILE A 59 1.57 4.54 8.44
C ILE A 59 1.37 5.18 7.06
N TYR A 60 2.38 5.11 6.19
CA TYR A 60 2.25 5.56 4.80
C TYR A 60 1.10 4.83 4.07
N TYR A 61 1.00 3.50 4.21
CA TYR A 61 -0.10 2.72 3.62
C TYR A 61 -1.46 3.11 4.15
N ILE A 62 -1.59 3.48 5.43
CA ILE A 62 -2.84 4.01 6.00
C ILE A 62 -3.22 5.33 5.31
N ILE A 63 -2.27 6.27 5.17
CA ILE A 63 -2.51 7.57 4.54
C ILE A 63 -2.95 7.40 3.08
N VAL A 64 -2.23 6.58 2.31
CA VAL A 64 -2.59 6.30 0.91
C VAL A 64 -3.90 5.52 0.83
N GLY A 65 -4.16 4.63 1.77
CA GLY A 65 -5.42 3.90 1.84
C GLY A 65 -6.63 4.82 2.02
N VAL A 66 -6.51 5.82 2.90
CA VAL A 66 -7.53 6.86 3.07
C VAL A 66 -7.70 7.69 1.80
N TYR A 67 -6.59 8.09 1.16
CA TYR A 67 -6.64 8.80 -0.12
C TYR A 67 -7.33 7.97 -1.22
N GLY A 68 -6.97 6.70 -1.36
CA GLY A 68 -7.57 5.77 -2.32
C GLY A 68 -9.07 5.58 -2.07
N TRP A 69 -9.48 5.44 -0.81
CA TRP A 69 -10.89 5.37 -0.43
C TRP A 69 -11.67 6.61 -0.91
N PHE A 70 -11.18 7.82 -0.63
CA PHE A 70 -11.83 9.06 -1.07
C PHE A 70 -11.87 9.19 -2.59
N GLN A 71 -10.76 8.88 -3.27
CA GLN A 71 -10.69 8.94 -4.73
C GLN A 71 -11.71 7.99 -5.38
N TRP A 72 -11.83 6.77 -4.87
CA TRP A 72 -12.77 5.77 -5.38
C TRP A 72 -14.22 6.10 -5.03
N LYS A 73 -14.47 6.69 -3.85
CA LYS A 73 -15.80 7.14 -3.43
C LYS A 73 -16.29 8.34 -4.26
N THR A 74 -15.42 9.29 -4.58
CA THR A 74 -15.75 10.45 -5.42
C THR A 74 -15.97 10.05 -6.88
N SER A 75 -15.22 9.05 -7.37
CA SER A 75 -15.40 8.51 -8.72
C SER A 75 -16.71 7.71 -8.90
N LYS A 76 -17.43 7.38 -7.82
CA LYS A 76 -18.72 6.65 -7.82
C LYS A 76 -19.95 7.52 -8.15
N GLY A 77 -19.77 8.78 -8.57
CA GLY A 77 -20.87 9.65 -9.00
C GLY A 77 -21.83 8.97 -9.98
N ASN A 78 -23.06 8.68 -9.50
CA ASN A 78 -24.22 8.11 -10.21
C ASN A 78 -24.06 6.76 -10.92
N LYS A 79 -22.96 6.00 -10.73
CA LYS A 79 -22.81 4.65 -11.34
C LYS A 79 -23.11 3.54 -10.32
N PRO A 80 -23.84 2.47 -10.71
CA PRO A 80 -24.23 1.39 -9.81
C PRO A 80 -23.01 0.67 -9.21
N GLU A 81 -23.23 0.10 -8.03
CA GLU A 81 -22.23 -0.22 -7.00
C GLU A 81 -21.23 -1.34 -7.34
N ASN A 82 -21.37 -2.01 -8.50
CA ASN A 82 -20.69 -3.26 -8.83
C ASN A 82 -20.21 -3.30 -10.28
N THR A 83 -19.27 -2.42 -10.63
CA THR A 83 -18.62 -2.53 -11.93
C THR A 83 -17.11 -2.53 -11.75
N ALA A 84 -16.56 -3.75 -11.74
CA ALA A 84 -15.16 -4.05 -12.07
C ALA A 84 -14.72 -3.48 -13.45
N SER A 85 -15.64 -2.83 -14.19
CA SER A 85 -15.45 -2.28 -15.51
C SER A 85 -14.85 -0.86 -15.56
N ASP A 86 -14.48 -0.26 -14.42
CA ASP A 86 -13.78 1.03 -14.37
C ASP A 86 -12.26 0.87 -14.15
N LEU A 87 -11.69 -0.32 -14.44
CA LEU A 87 -10.25 -0.51 -14.53
C LEU A 87 -9.73 0.19 -15.80
N ILE A 88 -8.90 1.21 -15.60
CA ILE A 88 -8.40 2.07 -16.69
C ILE A 88 -7.00 1.58 -17.05
N HIS A 89 -6.74 1.34 -18.33
CA HIS A 89 -5.36 1.14 -18.79
C HIS A 89 -4.62 2.48 -18.72
N THR A 90 -3.39 2.46 -18.23
CA THR A 90 -2.57 3.68 -18.10
C THR A 90 -2.43 4.34 -19.47
N PRO A 91 -2.92 5.58 -19.66
CA PRO A 91 -2.74 6.26 -20.93
C PRO A 91 -1.25 6.46 -21.18
N ARG A 92 -0.78 6.22 -22.42
CA ARG A 92 0.67 6.30 -22.77
C ARG A 92 1.37 7.59 -22.32
N LYS A 93 0.63 8.69 -22.17
CA LYS A 93 1.13 9.99 -21.70
C LYS A 93 1.56 9.99 -20.22
N PHE A 94 1.11 9.03 -19.42
CA PHE A 94 1.41 8.94 -17.99
C PHE A 94 2.61 8.04 -17.65
N TYR A 95 3.13 7.24 -18.59
CA TYR A 95 4.33 6.43 -18.34
C TYR A 95 5.54 7.28 -17.95
N LEU A 96 5.76 8.41 -18.64
CA LEU A 96 6.91 9.27 -18.38
C LEU A 96 6.81 9.96 -17.00
N PRO A 97 5.66 10.53 -16.58
CA PRO A 97 5.43 10.96 -15.20
C PRO A 97 5.61 9.85 -14.15
N ILE A 98 5.16 8.62 -14.42
CA ILE A 98 5.29 7.48 -13.50
C ILE A 98 6.77 7.11 -13.30
N ILE A 99 7.54 7.00 -14.39
CA ILE A 99 8.98 6.71 -14.34
C ILE A 99 9.73 7.81 -13.57
N VAL A 100 9.39 9.08 -13.83
CA VAL A 100 9.98 10.21 -13.10
C VAL A 100 9.61 10.14 -11.61
N ALA A 101 8.36 9.82 -11.27
CA ALA A 101 7.94 9.66 -9.87
C ALA A 101 8.70 8.53 -9.17
N ILE A 102 8.88 7.37 -9.82
CA ILE A 102 9.70 6.27 -9.30
C ILE A 102 11.13 6.75 -9.05
N GLY A 103 11.74 7.45 -10.01
CA GLY A 103 13.09 7.98 -9.87
C GLY A 103 13.24 8.97 -8.72
N VAL A 104 12.29 9.89 -8.56
CA VAL A 104 12.28 10.88 -7.47
C VAL A 104 12.12 10.19 -6.10
N VAL A 105 11.16 9.28 -5.97
CA VAL A 105 10.95 8.52 -4.73
C VAL A 105 12.17 7.67 -4.41
N PHE A 106 12.77 7.03 -5.41
CA PHE A 106 13.98 6.22 -5.26
C PHE A 106 15.15 7.05 -4.72
N VAL A 107 15.46 8.19 -5.33
CA VAL A 107 16.55 9.06 -4.86
C VAL A 107 16.28 9.56 -3.44
N LEU A 108 15.04 9.93 -3.14
CA LEU A 108 14.63 10.37 -1.80
C LEU A 108 14.84 9.24 -0.78
N LEU A 109 14.42 8.01 -1.10
CA LEU A 109 14.58 6.85 -0.22
C LEU A 109 16.05 6.46 -0.05
N VAL A 110 16.87 6.47 -1.11
CA VAL A 110 18.31 6.20 -0.99
C VAL A 110 18.98 7.22 -0.07
N PHE A 111 18.62 8.50 -0.18
CA PHE A 111 19.14 9.54 0.71
C PHE A 111 18.67 9.36 2.16
N LEU A 112 17.40 9.01 2.36
CA LEU A 112 16.82 8.83 3.68
C LEU A 112 17.39 7.57 4.36
N LEU A 113 17.33 6.42 3.69
CA LEU A 113 17.86 5.16 4.22
C LEU A 113 19.38 5.22 4.38
N GLY A 114 20.12 5.83 3.45
CA GLY A 114 21.57 5.98 3.56
C GLY A 114 22.02 6.88 4.72
N LYS A 115 21.16 7.78 5.22
CA LYS A 115 21.45 8.66 6.37
C LYS A 115 20.93 8.11 7.68
N PHE A 116 19.83 7.37 7.66
CA PHE A 116 19.11 6.91 8.86
C PHE A 116 19.24 5.39 9.10
N THR A 117 19.91 4.62 8.23
CA THR A 117 19.98 3.17 8.34
C THR A 117 21.33 2.62 7.86
N ASP A 118 21.98 1.79 8.67
CA ASP A 118 23.17 1.01 8.30
C ASP A 118 22.79 -0.25 7.49
N SER A 119 21.91 -0.12 6.48
CA SER A 119 21.54 -1.27 5.65
C SER A 119 22.65 -1.55 4.63
N GLN A 120 23.04 -2.82 4.48
CA GLN A 120 24.01 -3.23 3.46
C GLN A 120 23.41 -3.23 2.05
N VAL A 121 22.09 -3.06 1.94
CA VAL A 121 21.33 -3.22 0.69
C VAL A 121 20.40 -2.02 0.40
N VAL A 122 20.78 -0.82 0.86
CA VAL A 122 20.00 0.44 0.73
C VAL A 122 19.46 0.66 -0.68
N TYR A 123 20.23 0.37 -1.72
CA TYR A 123 19.80 0.57 -3.10
C TYR A 123 18.68 -0.39 -3.52
N ALA A 124 18.76 -1.67 -3.17
CA ALA A 124 17.72 -2.63 -3.53
C ALA A 124 16.42 -2.36 -2.74
N ASP A 125 16.56 -2.11 -1.43
CA ASP A 125 15.42 -1.82 -0.55
C ASP A 125 14.68 -0.54 -0.99
N SER A 126 15.44 0.52 -1.31
CA SER A 126 14.88 1.78 -1.79
C SER A 126 14.18 1.62 -3.13
N PHE A 127 14.71 0.78 -4.02
CA PHE A 127 14.10 0.53 -5.32
C PHE A 127 12.76 -0.19 -5.20
N VAL A 128 12.71 -1.31 -4.48
CA VAL A 128 11.48 -2.07 -4.27
C VAL A 128 10.44 -1.21 -3.53
N THR A 129 10.85 -0.44 -2.54
CA THR A 129 9.95 0.46 -1.81
C THR A 129 9.41 1.58 -2.70
N ALA A 130 10.24 2.17 -3.55
CA ALA A 130 9.80 3.20 -4.49
C ALA A 130 8.76 2.66 -5.48
N LEU A 131 8.97 1.45 -6.00
CA LEU A 131 8.00 0.78 -6.85
C LEU A 131 6.68 0.55 -6.13
N SER A 132 6.70 0.04 -4.90
CA SER A 132 5.50 -0.20 -4.10
C SER A 132 4.70 1.07 -3.81
N ILE A 133 5.39 2.17 -3.47
CA ILE A 133 4.78 3.50 -3.25
C ILE A 133 4.03 3.95 -4.51
N VAL A 134 4.69 3.86 -5.67
CA VAL A 134 4.09 4.30 -6.93
C VAL A 134 2.96 3.37 -7.37
N ALA A 135 3.12 2.06 -7.23
CA ALA A 135 2.10 1.06 -7.52
C ALA A 135 0.82 1.32 -6.69
N MET A 136 0.96 1.64 -5.40
CA MET A 136 -0.20 1.93 -4.55
C MET A 136 -0.95 3.21 -4.96
N VAL A 137 -0.21 4.23 -5.43
CA VAL A 137 -0.83 5.44 -6.01
C VAL A 137 -1.49 5.13 -7.36
N MET A 138 -0.92 4.23 -8.16
CA MET A 138 -1.53 3.75 -9.40
C MET A 138 -2.82 2.96 -9.13
N LEU A 139 -2.84 2.12 -8.10
CA LEU A 139 -4.02 1.42 -7.61
C LEU A 139 -5.11 2.42 -7.15
N ALA A 140 -4.73 3.48 -6.42
CA ALA A 140 -5.65 4.57 -6.06
C ALA A 140 -6.29 5.24 -7.28
N LYS A 141 -5.62 5.22 -8.44
CA LYS A 141 -6.12 5.73 -9.72
C LYS A 141 -6.80 4.67 -10.62
N LYS A 142 -6.94 3.43 -10.14
CA LYS A 142 -7.52 2.28 -10.88
C LYS A 142 -6.72 1.84 -12.12
N TYR A 143 -5.40 2.02 -12.11
CA TYR A 143 -4.54 1.52 -13.20
C TYR A 143 -4.25 0.03 -13.05
N VAL A 144 -4.44 -0.73 -14.14
CA VAL A 144 -4.27 -2.20 -14.15
C VAL A 144 -2.81 -2.62 -14.07
N GLU A 145 -1.90 -1.80 -14.63
CA GLU A 145 -0.45 -2.06 -14.69
C GLU A 145 0.25 -2.04 -13.33
N GLN A 146 -0.52 -1.89 -12.24
CA GLN A 146 -0.03 -2.02 -10.88
C GLN A 146 0.14 -3.50 -10.46
N TRP A 147 -0.56 -4.43 -11.13
CA TRP A 147 -0.40 -5.88 -11.00
C TRP A 147 0.79 -6.38 -11.83
#